data_AF-A0A8T6YC42-F1
#
_entry.id   AF-A0A8T6YC42-F1
#
_cell.length_a   1.000
_cell.length_b   1.000
_cell.length_c   1.000
_cell.angle_alpha   90.00
_cell.angle_beta   90.00
_cell.angle_gamma   90.00
#
_symmetry.space_group_name_H-M   'P 1'
#
loop_
_entity.id
_entity.type
_entity.pdbx_description
1 polymer ?
#
loop_
_entity_poly.entity_id
_entity_poly.type
_entity_poly.pdbx_seq_one_letter_code
_entity_poly.pdbx_strand_id
1 'polypeptide(L)'
;MYILPLLIIALYLISEYLHRSLSSVSQTLYIILMLPGTIAHETSHAIVALLMGARITDFSVIPSGNTLGHVGHTVPKIPLFGNTVISIAPLIGCPTVLLLISSLSGVHFNPPPASSDILMETRFLLEGTFSFITYLDYYNWKTYVFLYLALTLGAGTAPSKTDIISMLPGLIIIVAVVYALNYFGIASLYLNNAFSWLSAVLMVAIIPLLGVAVIVTLIKLITGVRFG
;
A
#
# COMPACT_ATOMS: atom_id res chain seq x y z
N MET A 1 9.17 -13.23 -8.49
CA MET A 1 8.31 -13.80 -7.42
C MET A 1 8.78 -13.43 -6.01
N TYR A 2 10.07 -13.60 -5.68
CA TYR A 2 10.56 -13.48 -4.29
C TYR A 2 10.57 -12.07 -3.69
N ILE A 3 10.43 -11.03 -4.51
CA ILE A 3 10.49 -9.64 -4.02
C ILE A 3 9.19 -9.16 -3.37
N LEU A 4 8.03 -9.68 -3.77
CA LEU A 4 6.74 -9.18 -3.28
C LEU A 4 6.59 -9.26 -1.76
N PRO A 5 6.94 -10.38 -1.08
CA PRO A 5 6.94 -10.42 0.37
C PRO A 5 7.85 -9.34 0.98
N LEU A 6 9.03 -9.10 0.40
CA LEU A 6 9.96 -8.08 0.86
C LEU A 6 9.36 -6.67 0.71
N LEU A 7 8.69 -6.38 -0.41
CA LEU A 7 8.02 -5.11 -0.65
C LEU A 7 6.85 -4.89 0.31
N ILE A 8 6.04 -5.92 0.57
CA ILE A 8 4.94 -5.86 1.54
C ILE A 8 5.47 -5.65 2.95
N ILE A 9 6.56 -6.33 3.32
CA ILE A 9 7.22 -6.13 4.62
C ILE A 9 7.77 -4.70 4.72
N ALA A 10 8.47 -4.21 3.70
CA ALA A 10 8.99 -2.85 3.66
C ALA A 10 7.85 -1.83 3.81
N LEU A 11 6.77 -1.98 3.05
CA LEU A 11 5.57 -1.15 3.12
C LEU A 11 4.96 -1.16 4.53
N TYR A 12 4.80 -2.34 5.13
CA TYR A 12 4.28 -2.49 6.49
C TYR A 12 5.17 -1.79 7.52
N LEU A 13 6.49 -1.97 7.44
CA LEU A 13 7.44 -1.34 8.37
C LEU A 13 7.47 0.18 8.24
N ILE A 14 7.47 0.70 7.02
CA ILE A 14 7.45 2.15 6.76
C ILE A 14 6.12 2.75 7.25
N SER A 15 5.00 2.08 6.96
CA SER A 15 3.66 2.51 7.40
C SER A 15 3.56 2.52 8.92
N GLU A 16 4.02 1.47 9.60
CA GLU A 16 4.05 1.39 11.06
C GLU A 16 4.94 2.47 11.69
N TYR A 17 6.12 2.73 11.10
CA TYR A 17 6.99 3.82 11.53
C TYR A 17 6.29 5.18 11.45
N LEU A 18 5.61 5.46 10.34
CA LEU A 18 4.89 6.71 10.13
C LEU A 18 3.66 6.82 11.05
N HIS A 19 2.93 5.74 11.25
CA HIS A 19 1.79 5.66 12.18
C HIS A 19 2.21 6.05 13.60
N ARG A 20 3.24 5.39 14.15
CA ARG A 20 3.79 5.70 15.48
C ARG A 20 4.33 7.12 15.55
N SER A 21 5.00 7.55 14.48
CA SER A 21 5.58 8.89 14.40
C SER A 21 4.53 10.00 14.45
N LEU A 22 3.34 9.76 13.92
CA LEU A 22 2.27 10.74 13.84
C LEU A 22 1.32 10.67 15.03
N SER A 23 0.97 9.47 15.50
CA SER A 23 0.10 9.26 16.66
C SER A 23 0.72 9.79 17.96
N SER A 24 2.05 9.73 18.08
CA SER A 24 2.81 10.30 19.20
C SER A 24 2.78 11.82 19.28
N VAL A 25 2.46 12.52 18.18
CA VAL A 25 2.27 13.99 18.17
C VAL A 25 0.90 14.35 18.74
N SER A 26 -0.15 13.76 18.16
CA SER A 26 -1.54 13.98 18.57
C SER A 26 -2.45 12.94 17.92
N GLN A 27 -3.25 12.27 18.73
CA GLN A 27 -4.21 11.27 18.25
C GLN A 27 -5.25 11.88 17.30
N THR A 28 -5.75 13.09 17.60
CA THR A 28 -6.75 13.76 16.77
C THR A 28 -6.19 14.14 15.41
N LEU A 29 -4.98 14.73 15.38
CA LEU A 29 -4.32 15.07 14.12
C LEU A 29 -4.02 13.82 13.30
N TYR A 30 -3.54 12.75 13.95
CA TYR A 30 -3.31 11.47 13.30
C TYR A 30 -4.58 10.93 12.63
N ILE A 31 -5.72 10.90 13.31
CA ILE A 31 -6.99 10.43 12.73
C ILE A 31 -7.40 11.27 11.52
N ILE A 32 -7.37 12.60 11.66
CA ILE A 32 -7.76 13.52 10.58
C ILE A 32 -6.83 13.37 9.38
N LEU A 33 -5.52 13.31 9.63
CA LEU A 33 -4.53 13.19 8.58
C LEU A 33 -4.71 11.87 7.84
N MET A 34 -4.85 10.74 8.54
CA MET A 34 -4.93 9.41 7.92
C MET A 34 -6.27 9.11 7.22
N LEU A 35 -7.30 9.92 7.44
CA LEU A 35 -8.66 9.69 6.95
C LEU A 35 -8.75 9.41 5.43
N PRO A 36 -8.09 10.14 4.51
CA PRO A 36 -8.16 9.83 3.09
C PRO A 36 -7.60 8.45 2.75
N GLY A 37 -6.52 8.05 3.42
CA GLY A 37 -5.93 6.72 3.33
C GLY A 37 -6.90 5.65 3.79
N THR A 38 -7.53 5.84 4.94
CA THR A 38 -8.55 4.93 5.48
C THR A 38 -9.75 4.81 4.55
N ILE A 39 -10.26 5.92 4.01
CA ILE A 39 -11.36 5.89 3.04
C ILE A 39 -10.98 5.05 1.82
N ALA A 40 -9.80 5.28 1.22
CA ALA A 40 -9.36 4.52 0.06
C ALA A 40 -9.15 3.04 0.38
N HIS A 41 -8.58 2.73 1.55
CA HIS A 41 -8.34 1.37 2.03
C HIS A 41 -9.66 0.58 2.19
N GLU A 42 -10.58 1.10 3.00
CA GLU A 42 -11.85 0.43 3.27
C GLU A 42 -12.73 0.36 2.00
N THR A 43 -12.71 1.40 1.17
CA THR A 43 -13.42 1.39 -0.11
C THR A 43 -12.86 0.32 -1.06
N SER A 44 -11.55 0.07 -1.04
CA SER A 44 -10.93 -1.00 -1.84
C SER A 44 -11.46 -2.37 -1.43
N HIS A 45 -11.53 -2.65 -0.13
CA HIS A 45 -12.17 -3.87 0.38
C HIS A 45 -13.63 -3.96 -0.06
N ALA A 46 -14.41 -2.89 0.09
CA ALA A 46 -15.83 -2.89 -0.24
C ALA A 46 -16.09 -3.15 -1.72
N ILE A 47 -15.36 -2.49 -2.62
CA ILE A 47 -15.47 -2.68 -4.07
C ILE A 47 -15.17 -4.14 -4.42
N VAL A 48 -14.05 -4.68 -3.93
CA VAL A 48 -13.67 -6.06 -4.26
C VAL A 48 -14.61 -7.08 -3.61
N ALA A 49 -15.14 -6.81 -2.42
CA ALA A 49 -16.14 -7.66 -1.78
C ALA A 49 -17.41 -7.77 -2.64
N LEU A 50 -17.90 -6.64 -3.16
CA LEU A 50 -19.04 -6.61 -4.09
C LEU A 50 -18.74 -7.38 -5.39
N LEU A 51 -17.53 -7.22 -5.95
CA LEU A 51 -17.10 -7.95 -7.15
C LEU A 51 -16.99 -9.47 -6.91
N MET A 52 -16.59 -9.88 -5.71
CA MET A 52 -16.56 -11.29 -5.28
C MET A 52 -17.96 -11.81 -4.89
N GLY A 53 -19.01 -11.00 -5.06
CA GLY A 53 -20.40 -11.37 -4.83
C GLY A 53 -20.80 -11.40 -3.35
N ALA A 54 -19.99 -10.85 -2.46
CA ALA A 54 -20.38 -10.60 -1.07
C ALA A 54 -21.31 -9.38 -0.97
N ARG A 55 -22.02 -9.25 0.15
CA ARG A 55 -22.77 -8.04 0.50
C ARG A 55 -22.05 -7.32 1.64
N ILE A 56 -21.97 -6.00 1.55
CA ILE A 56 -21.45 -5.16 2.64
C ILE A 56 -22.49 -5.14 3.75
N THR A 57 -22.11 -5.55 4.95
CA THR A 57 -22.97 -5.55 6.14
C THR A 57 -22.69 -4.36 7.03
N ASP A 58 -21.46 -3.85 7.00
CA ASP A 58 -21.03 -2.71 7.79
C ASP A 58 -19.88 -1.98 7.10
N PHE A 59 -19.82 -0.66 7.24
CA PHE A 59 -18.78 0.17 6.63
C PHE A 59 -18.53 1.39 7.51
N SER A 60 -17.33 1.49 8.08
CA SER A 60 -16.90 2.64 8.88
C SER A 60 -15.50 3.07 8.49
N VAL A 61 -15.31 4.38 8.35
CA VAL A 61 -14.00 5.03 8.21
C VAL A 61 -13.63 5.83 9.46
N ILE A 62 -14.46 5.70 10.50
CA ILE A 62 -14.23 6.31 11.81
C ILE A 62 -13.55 5.27 12.69
N PRO A 63 -12.48 5.66 13.42
CA PRO A 63 -11.76 4.75 14.28
C PRO A 63 -12.66 4.12 15.34
N SER A 64 -12.52 2.82 15.53
CA SER A 64 -13.22 2.05 16.56
C SER A 64 -12.23 1.12 17.25
N GLY A 65 -11.97 1.36 18.53
CA GLY A 65 -10.95 0.62 19.29
C GLY A 65 -9.56 0.77 18.68
N ASN A 66 -9.00 -0.34 18.17
CA ASN A 66 -7.64 -0.40 17.63
C ASN A 66 -7.56 -0.31 16.09
N THR A 67 -8.67 -0.05 15.40
CA THR A 67 -8.69 0.12 13.93
C THR A 67 -9.10 1.53 13.55
N LEU A 68 -8.56 2.05 12.44
CA LEU A 68 -8.93 3.36 11.89
C LEU A 68 -10.27 3.32 11.13
N GLY A 69 -10.61 2.16 10.60
CA GLY A 69 -11.86 1.86 9.91
C GLY A 69 -12.09 0.36 9.90
N HIS A 70 -13.20 -0.06 9.29
CA HIS A 70 -13.49 -1.45 9.01
C HIS A 70 -14.57 -1.60 7.95
N VAL A 71 -14.51 -2.70 7.20
CA VAL A 71 -15.59 -3.18 6.33
C VAL A 71 -16.02 -4.58 6.74
N GLY A 72 -17.27 -4.71 7.13
CA GLY A 72 -17.94 -6.00 7.33
C GLY A 72 -18.59 -6.47 6.03
N HIS A 73 -18.38 -7.73 5.66
CA HIS A 73 -19.02 -8.33 4.50
C HIS A 73 -19.45 -9.78 4.76
N THR A 74 -20.44 -10.25 4.00
CA THR A 74 -20.82 -11.67 4.00
C THR A 74 -19.74 -12.53 3.35
N VAL A 75 -19.84 -13.86 3.50
CA VAL A 75 -18.97 -14.79 2.76
C VAL A 75 -19.09 -14.52 1.24
N PRO A 76 -17.97 -14.35 0.52
CA PRO A 76 -18.00 -14.16 -0.93
C PRO A 76 -18.49 -15.41 -1.65
N LYS A 77 -19.04 -15.24 -2.86
CA LYS A 77 -19.55 -16.36 -3.67
C LYS A 77 -18.45 -17.34 -4.08
N ILE A 78 -17.21 -16.87 -4.16
CA ILE A 78 -16.02 -17.69 -4.42
C ILE A 78 -15.24 -17.81 -3.11
N PRO A 79 -15.62 -18.73 -2.20
CA PRO A 79 -15.10 -18.74 -0.83
C PRO A 79 -13.59 -19.07 -0.75
N LEU A 80 -13.07 -19.81 -1.73
CA LEU A 80 -11.68 -20.30 -1.71
C LEU A 80 -10.64 -19.19 -1.81
N PHE A 81 -10.90 -18.18 -2.65
CA PHE A 81 -9.98 -17.05 -2.88
C PHE A 81 -10.61 -15.69 -2.62
N GLY A 82 -11.94 -15.60 -2.50
CA GLY A 82 -12.65 -14.32 -2.38
C GLY A 82 -12.16 -13.50 -1.19
N ASN A 83 -12.00 -14.12 -0.02
CA ASN A 83 -11.48 -13.42 1.17
C ASN A 83 -10.04 -12.93 0.95
N THR A 84 -9.20 -13.71 0.28
CA THR A 84 -7.83 -13.30 -0.03
C THR A 84 -7.80 -12.14 -1.01
N VAL A 85 -8.59 -12.19 -2.09
CA VAL A 85 -8.67 -11.10 -3.08
C VAL A 85 -9.21 -9.82 -2.44
N ILE A 86 -10.22 -9.93 -1.57
CA ILE A 86 -10.72 -8.80 -0.78
C ILE A 86 -9.61 -8.24 0.12
N SER A 87 -8.90 -9.09 0.85
CA SER A 87 -7.86 -8.67 1.82
C SER A 87 -6.66 -7.98 1.16
N ILE A 88 -6.32 -8.33 -0.08
CA ILE A 88 -5.24 -7.69 -0.83
C ILE A 88 -5.71 -6.46 -1.62
N ALA A 89 -7.01 -6.15 -1.64
CA ALA A 89 -7.56 -5.07 -2.45
C ALA A 89 -6.87 -3.70 -2.21
N PRO A 90 -6.57 -3.28 -0.96
CA PRO A 90 -5.90 -2.00 -0.71
C PRO A 90 -4.48 -1.92 -1.30
N LEU A 91 -3.80 -3.06 -1.50
CA LEU A 91 -2.47 -3.11 -2.12
C LEU A 91 -2.47 -2.61 -3.56
N ILE A 92 -3.64 -2.60 -4.21
CA ILE A 92 -3.82 -2.10 -5.59
C ILE A 92 -4.64 -0.81 -5.57
N GLY A 93 -5.70 -0.76 -4.76
CA GLY A 93 -6.62 0.38 -4.72
C GLY A 93 -5.96 1.68 -4.27
N CYS A 94 -5.20 1.66 -3.17
CA CYS A 94 -4.53 2.87 -2.66
C CYS A 94 -3.47 3.43 -3.63
N PRO A 95 -2.56 2.61 -4.21
CA PRO A 95 -1.63 3.08 -5.25
C PRO A 95 -2.34 3.59 -6.51
N THR A 96 -3.45 2.97 -6.91
CA THR A 96 -4.24 3.42 -8.06
C THR A 96 -4.83 4.81 -7.83
N VAL A 97 -5.39 5.07 -6.65
CA VAL A 97 -5.88 6.39 -6.26
C VAL A 97 -4.73 7.41 -6.24
N LEU A 98 -3.57 7.02 -5.72
CA LEU A 98 -2.39 7.90 -5.69
C LEU A 98 -1.93 8.29 -7.11
N LEU A 99 -1.84 7.33 -8.05
CA LEU A 99 -1.50 7.61 -9.45
C LEU A 99 -2.52 8.53 -10.12
N LEU A 100 -3.80 8.28 -9.90
CA LEU A 100 -4.87 9.09 -10.47
C LEU A 100 -4.73 10.54 -9.99
N ILE A 101 -4.57 10.76 -8.69
CA ILE A 101 -4.43 12.11 -8.15
C ILE A 101 -3.11 12.77 -8.57
N SER A 102 -2.01 12.01 -8.67
CA SER A 102 -0.72 12.50 -9.19
C SER A 102 -0.90 13.07 -10.60
N SER A 103 -1.58 12.31 -11.46
CA SER A 103 -1.84 12.70 -12.85
C SER A 103 -2.69 13.98 -12.95
N LEU A 104 -3.70 14.12 -12.09
CA LEU A 104 -4.59 15.28 -12.05
C LEU A 104 -3.92 16.53 -11.46
N SER A 105 -3.01 16.34 -10.51
CA SER A 105 -2.34 17.45 -9.82
C SER A 105 -1.21 18.06 -10.65
N GLY A 106 -0.73 17.34 -11.67
CA GLY A 106 0.45 17.70 -12.47
C GLY A 106 1.77 17.40 -11.76
N VAL A 107 1.74 16.58 -10.71
CA VAL A 107 2.96 16.04 -10.09
C VAL A 107 3.33 14.81 -10.89
N HIS A 108 4.41 14.91 -11.65
CA HIS A 108 4.89 13.80 -12.48
C HIS A 108 5.61 12.77 -11.62
N PHE A 109 4.89 11.71 -11.24
CA PHE A 109 5.47 10.51 -10.67
C PHE A 109 5.38 9.38 -11.69
N ASN A 110 6.53 8.97 -12.23
CA ASN A 110 6.58 7.88 -13.18
C ASN A 110 6.71 6.55 -12.41
N PRO A 111 5.77 5.61 -12.58
CA PRO A 111 5.91 4.29 -11.98
C PRO A 111 7.16 3.61 -12.55
N PRO A 112 7.94 2.89 -11.72
CA PRO A 112 9.07 2.12 -12.22
C PRO A 112 8.58 1.02 -13.17
N PRO A 113 9.42 0.61 -14.14
CA PRO A 113 9.07 -0.49 -15.01
C PRO A 113 8.94 -1.79 -14.21
N ALA A 114 7.99 -2.63 -14.63
CA ALA A 114 7.79 -3.95 -14.04
C ALA A 114 9.07 -4.79 -14.11
N SER A 115 9.51 -5.30 -12.96
CA SER A 115 10.66 -6.18 -12.85
C SER A 115 10.37 -7.35 -11.90
N SER A 116 11.14 -8.41 -12.02
CA SER A 116 11.14 -9.51 -11.04
C SER A 116 12.51 -9.73 -10.43
N ASP A 117 13.49 -8.92 -10.82
CA ASP A 117 14.88 -8.97 -10.38
C ASP A 117 15.07 -8.14 -9.11
N ILE A 118 15.64 -8.77 -8.09
CA ILE A 118 15.77 -8.17 -6.75
C ILE A 118 16.71 -6.96 -6.77
N LEU A 119 17.83 -7.04 -7.51
CA LEU A 119 18.81 -5.95 -7.56
C LEU A 119 18.23 -4.75 -8.32
N MET A 120 17.54 -5.00 -9.43
CA MET A 120 16.88 -3.95 -10.22
C MET A 120 15.78 -3.24 -9.44
N GLU A 121 14.90 -3.98 -8.76
CA GLU A 121 13.84 -3.42 -7.92
C GLU A 121 14.39 -2.66 -6.71
N THR A 122 15.45 -3.16 -6.07
CA THR A 122 16.12 -2.44 -4.97
C THR A 122 16.74 -1.14 -5.47
N ARG A 123 17.36 -1.17 -6.65
CA ARG A 123 17.90 0.03 -7.29
C ARG A 123 16.79 1.04 -7.61
N PHE A 124 15.66 0.60 -8.16
CA PHE A 124 14.51 1.46 -8.41
C PHE A 124 13.93 2.07 -7.14
N LEU A 125 13.88 1.32 -6.04
CA LEU A 125 13.50 1.87 -4.74
C LEU A 125 14.42 2.99 -4.31
N LEU A 126 15.74 2.77 -4.33
CA LEU A 126 16.71 3.74 -3.85
C LEU A 126 16.79 4.97 -4.77
N GLU A 127 17.01 4.77 -6.07
CA GLU A 127 17.11 5.84 -7.06
C GLU A 127 15.78 6.58 -7.21
N GLY A 128 14.66 5.86 -7.18
CA GLY A 128 13.31 6.43 -7.25
C GLY A 128 13.00 7.28 -6.03
N THR A 129 13.35 6.83 -4.82
CA THR A 129 13.16 7.60 -3.59
C THR A 129 14.05 8.83 -3.55
N PHE A 130 15.32 8.69 -3.94
CA PHE A 130 16.24 9.82 -4.02
C PHE A 130 15.75 10.86 -5.03
N SER A 131 15.41 10.41 -6.25
CA SER A 131 14.86 11.28 -7.30
C SER A 131 13.57 11.95 -6.85
N PHE A 132 12.68 11.20 -6.19
CA PHE A 132 11.45 11.73 -5.62
C PHE A 132 11.75 12.89 -4.68
N ILE A 133 12.67 12.75 -3.72
CA ILE A 133 12.99 13.84 -2.78
C ILE A 133 13.67 15.02 -3.50
N THR A 134 14.58 14.78 -4.44
CA THR A 134 15.39 15.85 -5.06
C THR A 134 14.63 16.68 -6.09
N TYR A 135 13.67 16.08 -6.80
CA TYR A 135 12.94 16.75 -7.88
C TYR A 135 11.60 17.37 -7.44
N LEU A 136 11.26 17.30 -6.15
CA LEU A 136 10.08 18.01 -5.63
C LEU A 136 10.30 19.53 -5.70
N ASP A 137 9.31 20.23 -6.27
CA ASP A 137 9.26 21.68 -6.21
C ASP A 137 8.69 22.11 -4.86
N TYR A 138 9.57 22.35 -3.89
CA TYR A 138 9.20 22.76 -2.53
C TYR A 138 8.54 24.16 -2.48
N TYR A 139 8.60 24.96 -3.55
CA TYR A 139 7.92 26.26 -3.57
C TYR A 139 6.45 26.15 -4.02
N ASN A 140 6.03 25.00 -4.55
CA ASN A 140 4.69 24.79 -5.05
C ASN A 140 3.79 24.14 -4.00
N TRP A 141 2.65 24.77 -3.69
CA TRP A 141 1.68 24.24 -2.73
C TRP A 141 1.16 22.83 -3.09
N LYS A 142 1.11 22.50 -4.40
CA LYS A 142 0.68 21.18 -4.90
C LYS A 142 1.60 20.05 -4.42
N THR A 143 2.89 20.34 -4.24
CA THR A 143 3.88 19.38 -3.71
C THR A 143 3.49 18.92 -2.32
N TYR A 144 3.06 19.83 -1.45
CA TYR A 144 2.65 19.50 -0.08
C TYR A 144 1.35 18.70 -0.03
N VAL A 145 0.40 19.00 -0.93
CA VAL A 145 -0.81 18.18 -1.08
C VAL A 145 -0.45 16.77 -1.55
N PHE A 146 0.47 16.64 -2.50
CA PHE A 146 0.95 15.34 -2.95
C PHE A 146 1.67 14.58 -1.84
N LEU A 147 2.56 15.23 -1.06
CA LEU A 147 3.25 14.60 0.07
C LEU A 147 2.26 14.14 1.15
N TYR A 148 1.22 14.92 1.41
CA TYR A 148 0.14 14.52 2.30
C TYR A 148 -0.62 13.28 1.78
N LEU A 149 -0.93 13.23 0.49
CA LEU A 149 -1.58 12.08 -0.12
C LEU A 149 -0.66 10.85 -0.18
N ALA A 150 0.62 11.03 -0.47
CA ALA A 150 1.64 9.98 -0.44
C ALA A 150 1.76 9.37 0.97
N LEU A 151 1.74 10.20 2.01
CA LEU A 151 1.70 9.74 3.39
C LEU A 151 0.46 8.88 3.65
N THR A 152 -0.72 9.39 3.32
CA THR A 152 -2.00 8.79 3.75
C THR A 152 -2.38 7.58 2.90
N LEU A 153 -2.32 7.69 1.58
CA LEU A 153 -2.59 6.59 0.65
C LEU A 153 -1.47 5.56 0.66
N GLY A 154 -0.20 6.00 0.75
CA GLY A 154 0.94 5.08 0.85
C GLY A 154 0.86 4.25 2.14
N ALA A 155 0.65 4.89 3.30
CA ALA A 155 0.49 4.16 4.55
C ALA A 155 -0.78 3.30 4.56
N GLY A 156 -1.87 3.78 3.95
CA GLY A 156 -3.11 3.03 3.76
C GLY A 156 -3.01 1.89 2.74
N THR A 157 -1.90 1.75 2.01
CA THR A 157 -1.66 0.57 1.17
C THR A 157 -1.26 -0.63 2.02
N ALA A 158 -0.62 -0.40 3.18
CA ALA A 158 -0.16 -1.48 4.04
C ALA A 158 -1.34 -2.32 4.57
N PRO A 159 -1.24 -3.66 4.54
CA PRO A 159 -2.32 -4.52 5.02
C PRO A 159 -2.39 -4.46 6.56
N SER A 160 -3.60 -4.44 7.10
CA SER A 160 -3.82 -4.54 8.54
C SER A 160 -3.56 -5.95 9.05
N LYS A 161 -3.51 -6.12 10.39
CA LYS A 161 -3.38 -7.45 11.01
C LYS A 161 -4.53 -8.38 10.60
N THR A 162 -5.74 -7.84 10.49
CA THR A 162 -6.93 -8.59 10.07
C THR A 162 -6.81 -9.03 8.62
N ASP A 163 -6.29 -8.17 7.74
CA ASP A 163 -6.10 -8.49 6.32
C ASP A 163 -5.04 -9.57 6.13
N ILE A 164 -3.95 -9.50 6.90
CA ILE A 164 -2.89 -10.52 6.89
C ILE A 164 -3.46 -11.90 7.26
N ILE A 165 -4.28 -11.97 8.32
CA ILE A 165 -4.88 -13.21 8.77
C ILE A 165 -5.85 -13.75 7.71
N SER A 166 -6.69 -12.88 7.14
CA SER A 166 -7.68 -13.24 6.12
C SER A 166 -7.05 -13.61 4.76
N MET A 167 -5.91 -13.02 4.39
CA MET A 167 -5.23 -13.34 3.13
C MET A 167 -4.45 -14.65 3.18
N LEU A 168 -3.93 -15.04 4.35
CA LEU A 168 -2.95 -16.12 4.50
C LEU A 168 -3.43 -17.48 3.93
N PRO A 169 -4.67 -17.96 4.19
CA PRO A 169 -5.11 -19.25 3.67
C PRO A 169 -5.11 -19.30 2.14
N GLY A 170 -5.67 -18.29 1.47
CA GLY A 170 -5.67 -18.26 0.00
C GLY A 170 -4.29 -17.97 -0.58
N LEU A 171 -3.40 -17.25 0.13
CA LEU A 171 -2.01 -17.08 -0.30
C LEU A 171 -1.27 -18.43 -0.33
N ILE A 172 -1.47 -19.29 0.67
CA ILE A 172 -0.91 -20.67 0.68
C ILE A 172 -1.41 -21.45 -0.54
N ILE A 173 -2.70 -21.36 -0.84
CA ILE A 173 -3.29 -22.04 -2.01
C ILE A 173 -2.71 -21.47 -3.31
N ILE A 174 -2.61 -20.15 -3.46
CA ILE A 174 -2.01 -19.50 -4.63
C ILE A 174 -0.57 -19.97 -4.81
N VAL A 175 0.24 -20.01 -3.75
CA VAL A 175 1.63 -20.48 -3.81
C VAL A 175 1.69 -21.95 -4.26
N ALA A 176 0.83 -22.81 -3.71
CA ALA A 176 0.78 -24.22 -4.10
C ALA A 176 0.40 -24.39 -5.59
N VAL A 177 -0.60 -23.63 -6.07
CA VAL A 177 -1.02 -23.63 -7.48
C VAL A 177 0.09 -23.12 -8.38
N VAL A 178 0.74 -22.01 -8.03
CA VAL A 178 1.86 -21.43 -8.78
C VAL A 178 3.02 -22.42 -8.88
N TYR A 179 3.37 -23.09 -7.78
CA TYR A 179 4.42 -24.10 -7.78
C TYR A 179 4.07 -25.29 -8.68
N ALA A 180 2.84 -25.80 -8.58
CA ALA A 180 2.36 -26.89 -9.44
C ALA A 180 2.38 -26.50 -10.93
N LEU A 181 1.87 -25.32 -11.28
CA LEU A 181 1.86 -24.84 -12.66
C LEU A 181 3.27 -24.63 -13.23
N ASN A 182 4.21 -24.19 -12.40
CA ASN A 182 5.61 -24.06 -12.78
C ASN A 182 6.28 -25.42 -12.98
N TYR A 183 5.98 -26.40 -12.11
CA TYR A 183 6.46 -27.78 -12.24
C TYR A 183 6.05 -28.41 -13.59
N PHE A 184 4.83 -28.12 -14.08
CA PHE A 184 4.36 -28.58 -15.39
C PHE A 184 4.77 -27.70 -16.57
N GLY A 185 5.53 -26.61 -16.36
CA GLY A 185 5.99 -25.71 -17.42
C GLY A 185 4.89 -24.87 -18.08
N ILE A 186 3.69 -24.79 -17.48
CA ILE A 186 2.50 -24.17 -18.09
C ILE A 186 2.51 -22.64 -17.94
N ALA A 187 3.08 -22.11 -16.85
CA ALA A 187 2.70 -20.77 -16.37
C ALA A 187 3.84 -19.76 -16.16
N SER A 188 5.08 -20.07 -16.53
CA SER A 188 6.24 -19.23 -16.13
C SER A 188 6.13 -17.79 -16.64
N LEU A 189 5.71 -17.56 -17.89
CA LEU A 189 5.64 -16.21 -18.46
C LEU A 189 4.51 -15.37 -17.87
N TYR A 190 3.28 -15.91 -17.82
CA TYR A 190 2.11 -15.16 -17.33
C TYR A 190 2.20 -14.83 -15.85
N LEU A 191 2.71 -15.76 -15.04
CA LEU A 191 2.91 -15.52 -13.60
C LEU A 191 3.99 -14.47 -13.36
N ASN A 192 5.13 -14.55 -14.07
CA ASN A 192 6.18 -13.54 -13.96
C ASN A 192 5.68 -12.15 -14.34
N ASN A 193 4.89 -12.05 -15.42
CA ASN A 193 4.26 -10.79 -15.81
C ASN A 193 3.33 -10.29 -14.69
N ALA A 194 2.38 -11.10 -14.21
CA ALA A 194 1.46 -10.70 -13.14
C ALA A 194 2.19 -10.22 -11.88
N PHE A 195 3.24 -10.93 -11.44
CA PHE A 195 4.01 -10.55 -10.27
C PHE A 195 4.86 -9.28 -10.47
N SER A 196 5.42 -9.08 -11.66
CA SER A 196 6.17 -7.86 -11.99
C SER A 196 5.28 -6.62 -12.11
N TRP A 197 4.04 -6.79 -12.59
CA TRP A 197 3.04 -5.73 -12.56
C TRP A 197 2.64 -5.39 -11.12
N LEU A 198 2.43 -6.41 -10.29
CA LEU A 198 2.11 -6.19 -8.88
C LEU A 198 3.26 -5.50 -8.13
N SER A 199 4.52 -5.85 -8.41
CA SER A 199 5.67 -5.16 -7.79
C SER A 199 5.71 -3.69 -8.20
N ALA A 200 5.55 -3.38 -9.50
CA ALA A 200 5.50 -2.01 -9.98
C ALA A 200 4.37 -1.19 -9.32
N VAL A 201 3.17 -1.78 -9.15
CA VAL A 201 2.05 -1.14 -8.45
C VAL A 201 2.38 -0.87 -6.98
N LEU A 202 3.05 -1.80 -6.29
CA LEU A 202 3.47 -1.55 -4.90
C LEU A 202 4.53 -0.45 -4.80
N MET A 203 5.47 -0.40 -5.75
CA MET A 203 6.51 0.63 -5.77
C MET A 203 5.94 2.05 -5.87
N VAL A 204 4.79 2.21 -6.52
CA VAL A 204 4.07 3.49 -6.58
C VAL A 204 3.72 4.03 -5.21
N ALA A 205 3.34 3.17 -4.26
CA ALA A 205 3.10 3.59 -2.88
C ALA A 205 4.39 3.67 -2.08
N ILE A 206 5.30 2.71 -2.23
CA ILE A 206 6.50 2.60 -1.39
C ILE A 206 7.46 3.77 -1.63
N ILE A 207 7.73 4.16 -2.89
CA ILE A 207 8.73 5.19 -3.19
C ILE A 207 8.35 6.54 -2.56
N PRO A 208 7.14 7.11 -2.78
CA PRO A 208 6.73 8.36 -2.15
C PRO A 208 6.64 8.23 -0.63
N LEU A 209 6.13 7.10 -0.11
CA LEU A 209 5.99 6.88 1.32
C LEU A 209 7.35 6.82 2.04
N LEU A 210 8.33 6.14 1.45
CA LEU A 210 9.70 6.10 1.95
C LEU A 210 10.33 7.50 1.90
N GLY A 211 10.08 8.26 0.83
CA GLY A 211 10.50 9.66 0.73
C GLY A 211 9.94 10.53 1.87
N VAL A 212 8.65 10.40 2.15
CA VAL A 212 8.00 11.06 3.29
C VAL A 212 8.61 10.61 4.62
N ALA A 213 8.87 9.31 4.81
CA ALA A 213 9.50 8.79 6.02
C ALA A 213 10.91 9.37 6.25
N VAL A 214 11.71 9.52 5.18
CA VAL A 214 13.02 10.19 5.24
C VAL A 214 12.87 11.64 5.67
N ILE A 215 11.94 12.40 5.05
CA ILE A 215 11.68 13.80 5.39
C ILE A 215 11.26 13.93 6.87
N VAL A 216 10.32 13.10 7.33
CA VAL A 216 9.87 13.08 8.74
C VAL A 216 11.03 12.76 9.68
N THR A 217 11.88 11.80 9.34
CA THR A 217 13.07 11.45 10.14
C THR A 217 14.03 12.62 10.26
N LEU A 218 14.31 13.33 9.16
CA LEU A 218 15.18 14.50 9.15
C LEU A 218 14.60 15.64 10.01
N ILE A 219 13.29 15.89 9.92
CA ILE A 219 12.62 16.90 10.76
C ILE A 219 12.75 16.53 12.25
N LYS A 220 12.55 15.26 12.62
CA LYS A 220 12.73 14.79 14.00
C LYS A 220 14.16 15.00 14.49
N LEU A 221 15.14 14.71 13.63
CA LEU A 221 16.56 14.88 13.96
C LEU A 221 16.90 16.35 14.22
N ILE A 222 16.41 17.27 13.39
CA ILE A 222 16.66 18.72 13.50
C ILE A 222 15.96 19.32 14.72
N THR A 223 14.70 18.93 14.96
CA THR A 223 13.89 19.50 16.05
C THR A 223 14.22 18.91 17.41
N GLY A 224 15.01 17.83 17.47
CA GLY A 224 15.35 17.12 18.71
C GLY A 224 14.17 16.41 19.36
N VAL A 225 13.01 16.35 18.68
CA VAL A 225 11.79 15.76 19.24
C VAL A 225 11.91 14.23 19.18
N ARG A 226 12.14 13.64 20.36
CA ARG A 226 12.08 12.19 20.56
C ARG A 226 10.63 11.81 20.85
N PHE A 227 9.94 11.29 19.86
CA PHE A 227 8.66 10.62 20.08
C PHE A 227 8.94 9.18 20.53
N GLY A 228 8.38 8.81 21.68
CA GLY A 228 8.49 7.47 22.27
C GLY A 228 7.75 6.40 21.48
#